data_AF-A0A1Y2E5J6-F1
#
_entry.id   AF-A0A1Y2E5J6-F1
#
_cell.length_a   1.000
_cell.length_b   1.000
_cell.length_c   1.000
_cell.angle_alpha   90.00
_cell.angle_beta   90.00
_cell.angle_gamma   90.00
#
_symmetry.space_group_name_H-M   'P 1'
#
loop_
_entity.id
_entity.type
_entity.pdbx_description
1 polymer ?
#
loop_
_entity_poly.entity_id
_entity_poly.type
_entity_poly.pdbx_seq_one_letter_code
_entity_poly.pdbx_strand_id
1 'polypeptide(L)'
;MLDAEKIKRNLPRLEDCKKNVLEWIDDLKEYLLLYDITEPRKMFTWVLVAVEDNVKDVIRGLATKRNGEERYPKFNEIQKAVETYLEITEGDKWAILRNLVVAEGESLKLFNHRYKKLYHNLSREYQKLTTVKEYKESISSRIFPCSQVSIAKVSSLQEANEIVELAETTEKEIQVRNVAPQPKSRRSLRNAALVTQDRNFLVSHSVYRNFRNESREHYKK
;
A
#
# COMPACT_ATOMS: atom_id res chain seq x y z
N MET A 1 7.20 -24.53 -24.22
CA MET A 1 6.17 -25.21 -23.41
C MET A 1 6.24 -24.63 -22.01
N LEU A 2 5.16 -24.03 -21.50
CA LEU A 2 5.11 -23.51 -20.13
C LEU A 2 5.25 -24.68 -19.15
N ASP A 3 6.26 -24.63 -18.29
CA ASP A 3 6.50 -25.66 -17.28
C ASP A 3 5.52 -25.48 -16.11
N ALA A 4 4.53 -26.36 -16.03
CA ALA A 4 3.49 -26.32 -15.01
C ALA A 4 4.07 -26.40 -13.58
N GLU A 5 5.19 -27.09 -13.39
CA GLU A 5 5.85 -27.18 -12.08
C GLU A 5 6.48 -25.84 -11.69
N LYS A 6 7.01 -25.09 -12.65
CA LYS A 6 7.54 -23.74 -12.41
C LYS A 6 6.44 -22.76 -11.99
N ILE A 7 5.27 -22.84 -12.64
CA ILE A 7 4.10 -22.00 -12.32
C ILE A 7 3.54 -22.37 -10.94
N LYS A 8 3.52 -23.66 -10.61
CA LYS A 8 2.97 -24.12 -9.32
C LYS A 8 3.79 -23.68 -8.11
N ARG A 9 5.13 -23.56 -8.25
CA ARG A 9 6.05 -23.24 -7.14
C ARG A 9 5.83 -21.87 -6.53
N ASN A 10 5.54 -20.85 -7.35
CA ASN A 10 5.41 -19.46 -6.90
C ASN A 10 3.98 -18.95 -7.03
N LEU A 11 3.00 -19.86 -7.17
CA LEU A 11 1.59 -19.50 -7.29
C LEU A 11 1.11 -18.88 -5.98
N PRO A 12 0.48 -17.69 -5.99
CA PRO A 12 -0.10 -17.09 -4.78
C PRO A 12 -1.14 -18.01 -4.15
N ARG A 13 -0.94 -18.39 -2.90
CA ARG A 13 -1.82 -19.30 -2.15
C ARG A 13 -2.81 -18.53 -1.30
N LEU A 14 -4.01 -19.09 -1.15
CA LEU A 14 -5.05 -18.48 -0.31
C LEU A 14 -4.70 -18.54 1.18
N GLU A 15 -4.10 -19.63 1.67
CA GLU A 15 -3.60 -19.77 3.05
C GLU A 15 -2.64 -18.65 3.50
N ASP A 16 -1.87 -18.10 2.57
CA ASP A 16 -0.92 -17.01 2.85
C ASP A 16 -1.65 -15.66 3.01
N CYS A 17 -2.87 -15.55 2.50
CA CYS A 17 -3.68 -14.34 2.61
C CYS A 17 -4.32 -14.32 4.00
N LYS A 18 -3.81 -13.45 4.88
CA LYS A 18 -4.30 -13.25 6.26
C LYS A 18 -5.70 -12.59 6.28
N LYS A 19 -6.70 -13.26 5.70
CA LYS A 19 -8.05 -12.76 5.39
C LYS A 19 -8.11 -11.67 4.30
N ASN A 20 -6.99 -11.33 3.65
CA ASN A 20 -6.98 -10.35 2.56
C ASN A 20 -7.23 -11.02 1.19
N VAL A 21 -8.46 -11.47 0.97
CA VAL A 21 -8.84 -12.15 -0.29
C VAL A 21 -8.71 -11.23 -1.50
N LEU A 22 -8.88 -9.92 -1.32
CA LEU A 22 -8.70 -8.94 -2.41
C LEU A 22 -7.26 -8.93 -2.92
N GLU A 23 -6.28 -8.85 -1.99
CA GLU A 23 -4.85 -8.87 -2.34
C GLU A 23 -4.48 -10.20 -2.98
N TRP A 24 -4.93 -11.33 -2.43
CA TRP A 24 -4.73 -12.64 -3.06
C TRP A 24 -5.27 -12.73 -4.49
N ILE A 25 -6.48 -12.22 -4.74
CA ILE A 25 -7.07 -12.20 -6.09
C ILE A 25 -6.25 -11.34 -7.05
N ASP A 26 -5.74 -10.20 -6.60
CA ASP A 26 -4.93 -9.31 -7.43
C ASP A 26 -3.54 -9.91 -7.71
N ASP A 27 -2.87 -10.46 -6.71
CA ASP A 27 -1.60 -11.18 -6.87
C ASP A 27 -1.76 -12.35 -7.83
N LEU A 28 -2.85 -13.11 -7.70
CA LEU A 28 -3.15 -14.23 -8.59
C LEU A 28 -3.40 -13.77 -10.03
N LYS A 29 -4.13 -12.66 -10.25
CA LYS A 29 -4.34 -12.10 -11.60
C LYS A 29 -3.01 -11.68 -12.23
N GLU A 30 -2.19 -10.93 -11.50
CA GLU A 30 -0.89 -10.46 -11.99
C GLU A 30 0.03 -11.64 -12.30
N TYR A 31 0.04 -12.65 -11.44
CA TYR A 31 0.80 -13.88 -11.65
C TYR A 31 0.35 -14.62 -12.92
N LEU A 32 -0.95 -14.84 -13.12
CA LEU A 32 -1.47 -15.52 -14.30
C LEU A 32 -1.17 -14.76 -15.60
N LEU A 33 -1.25 -13.42 -15.57
CA LEU A 33 -0.89 -12.57 -16.70
C LEU A 33 0.59 -12.66 -17.04
N LEU A 34 1.48 -12.76 -16.04
CA LEU A 34 2.92 -12.91 -16.25
C LEU A 34 3.29 -14.20 -17.00
N TYR A 35 2.45 -15.23 -16.90
CA TYR A 35 2.61 -16.50 -17.62
C TYR A 35 1.72 -16.61 -18.86
N ASP A 36 1.11 -15.51 -19.31
CA ASP A 36 0.20 -15.45 -20.48
C ASP A 36 -1.00 -16.41 -20.36
N ILE A 37 -1.48 -16.63 -19.13
CA ILE A 37 -2.66 -17.46 -18.85
C ILE A 37 -3.89 -16.56 -18.87
N THR A 38 -4.45 -16.36 -20.05
CA THR A 38 -5.62 -15.49 -20.27
C THR A 38 -6.91 -16.24 -20.58
N GLU A 39 -6.81 -17.54 -20.89
CA GLU A 39 -7.96 -18.37 -21.29
C GLU A 39 -8.82 -18.73 -20.05
N PRO A 40 -10.15 -18.45 -20.04
CA PRO A 40 -11.00 -18.61 -18.85
C PRO A 40 -10.92 -19.97 -18.17
N ARG A 41 -10.91 -21.05 -18.96
CA ARG A 41 -10.79 -22.42 -18.46
C ARG A 41 -9.44 -22.68 -17.79
N LYS A 42 -8.34 -22.17 -18.37
CA LYS A 42 -7.00 -22.31 -17.79
C LYS A 42 -6.87 -21.48 -16.52
N MET A 43 -7.32 -20.22 -16.55
CA MET A 43 -7.36 -19.37 -15.35
C MET A 43 -8.12 -20.06 -14.23
N PHE A 44 -9.31 -20.59 -14.50
CA PHE A 44 -10.10 -21.31 -13.51
C PHE A 44 -9.38 -22.53 -12.94
N THR A 45 -8.68 -23.30 -13.78
CA THR A 45 -7.88 -24.44 -13.33
C THR A 45 -6.79 -23.98 -12.35
N TRP A 46 -6.10 -22.89 -12.65
CA TRP A 46 -5.06 -22.35 -11.77
C TRP A 46 -5.60 -21.72 -10.49
N VAL A 47 -6.78 -21.09 -10.53
CA VAL A 47 -7.50 -20.66 -9.31
C VAL A 47 -7.76 -21.85 -8.40
N LEU A 48 -8.23 -22.98 -8.94
CA LEU A 48 -8.43 -24.20 -8.15
C LEU A 48 -7.12 -24.77 -7.61
N VAL A 49 -5.99 -24.58 -8.30
CA VAL A 49 -4.68 -24.98 -7.78
C VAL A 49 -4.20 -24.05 -6.66
N ALA A 50 -4.63 -22.78 -6.66
CA ALA A 50 -4.22 -21.74 -5.71
C ALA A 50 -4.92 -21.79 -4.34
N VAL A 51 -5.92 -22.65 -4.16
CA VAL A 51 -6.73 -22.75 -2.93
C VAL A 51 -6.70 -24.14 -2.30
N GLU A 52 -7.09 -24.23 -1.04
CA GLU A 52 -7.22 -25.46 -0.26
C GLU A 52 -8.42 -26.29 -0.74
N ASP A 53 -8.39 -27.61 -0.52
CA ASP A 53 -9.40 -28.54 -1.07
C ASP A 53 -10.84 -28.21 -0.68
N ASN A 54 -11.06 -27.74 0.55
CA ASN A 54 -12.37 -27.33 1.04
C ASN A 54 -12.92 -26.08 0.32
N VAL A 55 -12.05 -25.16 -0.10
CA VAL A 55 -12.43 -23.97 -0.87
C VAL A 55 -12.61 -24.31 -2.36
N LYS A 56 -11.91 -25.33 -2.88
CA LYS A 56 -12.06 -25.76 -4.29
C LYS A 56 -13.50 -26.10 -4.62
N ASP A 57 -14.21 -26.77 -3.73
CA ASP A 57 -15.59 -27.18 -4.00
C ASP A 57 -16.56 -25.99 -4.05
N VAL A 58 -16.33 -24.97 -3.21
CA VAL A 58 -17.05 -23.70 -3.27
C VAL A 58 -16.83 -23.02 -4.63
N ILE A 59 -15.57 -22.94 -5.08
CA ILE A 59 -15.23 -22.31 -6.36
C ILE A 59 -15.75 -23.13 -7.55
N ARG A 60 -15.69 -24.47 -7.49
CA ARG A 60 -16.26 -25.38 -8.50
C ARG A 60 -17.76 -25.16 -8.68
N GLY A 61 -18.49 -24.96 -7.58
CA GLY A 61 -19.93 -24.70 -7.59
C GLY A 61 -20.33 -23.43 -8.35
N LEU A 62 -19.41 -22.49 -8.58
CA LEU A 62 -19.68 -21.26 -9.35
C LEU A 62 -19.63 -21.47 -10.87
N ALA A 63 -18.92 -22.49 -11.34
CA ALA A 63 -18.87 -22.83 -12.75
C ALA A 63 -20.21 -23.45 -13.16
N THR A 64 -20.83 -22.93 -14.22
CA THR A 64 -22.13 -23.41 -14.69
C THR A 64 -22.05 -23.85 -16.14
N LYS A 65 -22.90 -24.80 -16.52
CA LYS A 65 -23.05 -25.27 -17.89
C LYS A 65 -24.46 -24.96 -18.37
N ARG A 66 -24.59 -24.22 -19.48
CA ARG A 66 -25.88 -23.93 -20.12
C ARG A 66 -25.76 -24.19 -21.61
N ASN A 67 -26.69 -24.98 -22.17
CA ASN A 67 -26.75 -25.30 -23.60
C ASN A 67 -25.43 -25.83 -24.19
N GLY A 68 -24.66 -26.58 -23.41
CA GLY A 68 -23.35 -27.11 -23.82
C GLY A 68 -22.18 -26.14 -23.63
N GLU A 69 -22.42 -24.86 -23.38
CA GLU A 69 -21.39 -23.86 -23.09
C GLU A 69 -21.04 -23.84 -21.60
N GLU A 70 -19.73 -23.86 -21.32
CA GLU A 70 -19.19 -23.74 -19.97
C GLU A 70 -18.93 -22.26 -19.64
N ARG A 71 -19.57 -21.78 -18.57
CA ARG A 71 -19.38 -20.44 -18.04
C ARG A 71 -18.54 -20.52 -16.77
N TYR A 72 -17.34 -19.97 -16.86
CA TYR A 72 -16.42 -19.85 -15.74
C TYR A 72 -16.70 -18.57 -14.92
N PRO A 73 -16.54 -18.61 -13.59
CA PRO A 73 -16.78 -17.46 -12.74
C PRO A 73 -15.73 -16.36 -12.96
N LYS A 74 -16.14 -15.10 -12.80
CA LYS A 74 -15.23 -13.96 -12.76
C LYS A 74 -14.52 -13.89 -11.39
N PHE A 75 -13.36 -13.25 -11.34
CA PHE A 75 -12.63 -13.05 -10.08
C PHE A 75 -13.46 -12.41 -8.97
N ASN A 76 -14.37 -11.48 -9.27
CA ASN A 76 -15.24 -10.88 -8.25
C ASN A 76 -16.28 -11.88 -7.69
N GLU A 77 -16.70 -12.87 -8.48
CA GLU A 77 -17.61 -13.93 -8.00
C GLU A 77 -16.85 -14.91 -7.11
N ILE A 78 -15.62 -15.26 -7.51
CA ILE A 78 -14.70 -16.06 -6.71
C ILE A 78 -14.41 -15.37 -5.37
N GLN A 79 -14.02 -14.09 -5.41
CA GLN A 79 -13.74 -13.28 -4.22
C GLN A 79 -14.91 -13.34 -3.23
N LYS A 80 -16.13 -13.05 -3.69
CA LYS A 80 -17.33 -13.06 -2.84
C LYS A 80 -17.61 -14.45 -2.24
N ALA A 81 -17.51 -15.50 -3.04
CA ALA A 81 -17.76 -16.86 -2.58
C ALA A 81 -16.72 -17.30 -1.53
N VAL A 82 -15.44 -16.98 -1.75
CA VAL A 82 -14.37 -17.26 -0.80
C VAL A 82 -14.54 -16.44 0.48
N GLU A 83 -14.81 -15.14 0.38
CA GLU A 83 -15.10 -14.28 1.54
C GLU A 83 -16.29 -14.81 2.35
N THR A 84 -17.33 -15.31 1.68
CA THR A 84 -18.52 -15.87 2.34
C THR A 84 -18.19 -17.18 3.05
N TYR A 85 -17.45 -18.07 2.39
CA TYR A 85 -17.06 -19.36 2.94
C TYR A 85 -16.11 -19.23 4.15
N LEU A 86 -15.17 -18.28 4.08
CA LEU A 86 -14.24 -17.98 5.16
C LEU A 86 -14.81 -17.05 6.23
N GLU A 87 -16.11 -16.71 6.15
CA GLU A 87 -16.82 -15.82 7.08
C GLU A 87 -16.11 -14.46 7.26
N ILE A 88 -15.51 -13.93 6.19
CA ILE A 88 -14.80 -12.65 6.21
C ILE A 88 -15.82 -11.54 6.26
N THR A 89 -15.81 -10.80 7.36
CA THR A 89 -16.73 -9.69 7.58
C THR A 89 -16.20 -8.38 7.00
N GLU A 90 -17.09 -7.41 6.80
CA GLU A 90 -16.67 -6.03 6.46
C GLU A 90 -15.77 -5.42 7.55
N GLY A 91 -15.94 -5.84 8.81
CA GLY A 91 -15.07 -5.45 9.92
C GLY A 91 -13.65 -5.96 9.76
N ASP A 92 -13.45 -7.20 9.30
CA ASP A 92 -12.13 -7.75 8.99
C ASP A 92 -11.46 -6.95 7.86
N LYS A 93 -12.20 -6.66 6.78
CA LYS A 93 -11.70 -5.85 5.65
C LYS A 93 -11.31 -4.44 6.09
N TRP A 94 -12.11 -3.81 6.95
CA TRP A 94 -11.79 -2.49 7.50
C TRP A 94 -10.57 -2.53 8.42
N ALA A 95 -10.42 -3.58 9.22
CA ALA A 95 -9.24 -3.79 10.05
C ALA A 95 -7.96 -3.94 9.20
N ILE A 96 -8.04 -4.62 8.05
CA ILE A 96 -6.94 -4.71 7.08
C ILE A 96 -6.58 -3.31 6.56
N LEU A 97 -7.56 -2.52 6.12
CA LEU A 97 -7.32 -1.15 5.65
C LEU A 97 -6.70 -0.27 6.74
N ARG A 98 -7.22 -0.33 7.97
CA ARG A 98 -6.75 0.48 9.10
C ARG A 98 -5.33 0.14 9.52
N ASN A 99 -4.95 -1.12 9.46
CA ASN A 99 -3.62 -1.59 9.83
C ASN A 99 -2.64 -1.56 8.65
N LEU A 100 -3.06 -1.05 7.48
CA LEU A 100 -2.20 -0.92 6.32
C LEU A 100 -1.10 0.10 6.62
N VAL A 101 0.15 -0.27 6.31
CA VAL A 101 1.31 0.61 6.48
C VAL A 101 2.13 0.63 5.21
N VAL A 102 2.78 1.77 4.94
CA VAL A 102 3.71 1.91 3.81
C VAL A 102 4.87 0.93 4.01
N ALA A 103 5.08 0.04 3.04
CA ALA A 103 6.18 -0.91 3.09
C ALA A 103 7.53 -0.23 2.85
N GLU A 104 8.62 -0.87 3.29
CA GLU A 104 9.96 -0.35 3.07
C GLU A 104 10.27 -0.26 1.57
N GLY A 105 10.73 0.92 1.11
CA GLY A 105 11.02 1.17 -0.30
C GLY A 105 9.79 1.35 -1.22
N GLU A 106 8.58 1.14 -0.72
CA GLU A 106 7.34 1.33 -1.50
C GLU A 106 7.12 2.83 -1.78
N SER A 107 6.85 3.17 -3.04
CA SER A 107 6.47 4.54 -3.39
C SER A 107 5.07 4.87 -2.88
N LEU A 108 4.88 6.10 -2.43
CA LEU A 108 3.58 6.56 -1.92
C LEU A 108 2.46 6.49 -2.96
N LYS A 109 2.79 6.56 -4.26
CA LYS A 109 1.84 6.34 -5.35
C LYS A 109 1.31 4.90 -5.38
N LEU A 110 2.19 3.91 -5.23
CA LEU A 110 1.80 2.50 -5.18
C LEU A 110 1.00 2.19 -3.92
N PHE A 111 1.45 2.73 -2.78
CA PHE A 111 0.71 2.63 -1.53
C PHE A 111 -0.70 3.22 -1.64
N ASN A 112 -0.85 4.43 -2.17
CA ASN A 112 -2.16 5.09 -2.34
C ASN A 112 -3.08 4.29 -3.26
N HIS A 113 -2.54 3.66 -4.29
CA HIS A 113 -3.31 2.77 -5.16
C HIS A 113 -3.85 1.55 -4.39
N ARG A 114 -3.01 0.88 -3.58
CA ARG A 114 -3.45 -0.22 -2.70
C ARG A 114 -4.48 0.23 -1.67
N TYR A 115 -4.24 1.36 -1.01
CA TYR A 115 -5.16 1.96 -0.03
C TYR A 115 -6.53 2.24 -0.65
N LYS A 116 -6.58 2.85 -1.85
CA LYS A 116 -7.82 3.13 -2.59
C LYS A 116 -8.57 1.85 -2.98
N LYS A 117 -7.86 0.81 -3.43
CA LYS A 117 -8.48 -0.49 -3.75
C LYS A 117 -9.17 -1.09 -2.52
N LEU A 118 -8.49 -1.15 -1.39
CA LEU A 118 -9.04 -1.66 -0.13
C LEU A 118 -10.24 -0.81 0.34
N TYR A 119 -10.11 0.52 0.27
CA TYR A 119 -11.20 1.44 0.60
C TYR A 119 -12.46 1.22 -0.25
N HIS A 120 -12.30 1.06 -1.57
CA HIS A 120 -13.44 0.81 -2.46
C HIS A 120 -14.03 -0.60 -2.37
N ASN A 121 -13.29 -1.55 -1.79
CA ASN A 121 -13.79 -2.89 -1.49
C ASN A 121 -14.70 -2.94 -0.24
N LEU A 122 -14.75 -1.86 0.54
CA LEU A 122 -15.61 -1.75 1.72
C LEU A 122 -17.02 -1.28 1.35
N SER A 123 -17.99 -1.63 2.19
CA SER A 123 -19.33 -1.05 2.16
C SER A 123 -19.32 0.46 2.41
N ARG A 124 -20.38 1.16 1.99
CA ARG A 124 -20.51 2.62 2.17
C ARG A 124 -20.46 3.05 3.64
N GLU A 125 -20.86 2.18 4.56
CA GLU A 125 -20.85 2.48 6.00
C GLU A 125 -19.41 2.50 6.53
N TYR A 126 -18.60 1.50 6.19
CA TYR A 126 -17.20 1.42 6.58
C TYR A 126 -16.31 2.44 5.86
N GLN A 127 -16.67 2.82 4.62
CA GLN A 127 -16.03 3.93 3.93
C GLN A 127 -16.16 5.24 4.72
N LYS A 128 -17.33 5.53 5.31
CA LYS A 128 -17.54 6.73 6.14
C LYS A 128 -16.74 6.72 7.44
N LEU A 129 -16.42 5.54 7.97
CA LEU A 129 -15.57 5.40 9.16
C LEU A 129 -14.09 5.67 8.88
N THR A 130 -13.68 5.58 7.61
CA THR A 130 -12.29 5.80 7.21
C THR A 130 -12.08 7.28 6.91
N THR A 131 -11.36 7.97 7.79
CA THR A 131 -11.09 9.40 7.65
C THR A 131 -9.63 9.67 7.29
N VAL A 132 -9.30 10.95 7.08
CA VAL A 132 -7.90 11.39 6.91
C VAL A 132 -7.04 11.00 8.11
N LYS A 133 -7.62 10.82 9.31
CA LYS A 133 -6.88 10.38 10.49
C LYS A 133 -6.32 8.97 10.32
N GLU A 134 -7.14 7.99 9.96
CA GLU A 134 -6.71 6.61 9.74
C GLU A 134 -5.70 6.52 8.59
N TYR A 135 -5.92 7.29 7.51
CA TYR A 135 -4.96 7.38 6.42
C TYR A 135 -3.59 7.95 6.88
N LYS A 136 -3.58 8.99 7.72
CA LYS A 136 -2.36 9.55 8.29
C LYS A 136 -1.59 8.57 9.15
N GLU A 137 -2.30 7.76 9.95
CA GLU A 137 -1.69 6.68 10.74
C GLU A 137 -0.97 5.67 9.82
N SER A 138 -1.59 5.36 8.67
CA SER A 138 -1.07 4.42 7.67
C SER A 138 0.22 4.90 6.97
N ILE A 139 0.39 6.22 6.81
CA ILE A 139 1.60 6.84 6.21
C ILE A 139 2.57 7.39 7.25
N SER A 140 2.37 7.11 8.54
CA SER A 140 3.14 7.71 9.64
C SER A 140 4.65 7.43 9.56
N SER A 141 5.06 6.34 8.94
CA SER A 141 6.47 6.00 8.69
C SER A 141 7.16 7.00 7.74
N ARG A 142 6.41 7.66 6.86
CA ARG A 142 6.89 8.68 5.92
C ARG A 142 6.73 10.07 6.54
N ILE A 143 7.68 10.45 7.39
CA ILE A 143 7.61 11.66 8.25
C ILE A 143 7.30 12.93 7.44
N PHE A 144 8.07 13.22 6.38
CA PHE A 144 7.90 14.46 5.62
C PHE A 144 6.54 14.51 4.90
N PRO A 145 6.13 13.51 4.09
CA PRO A 145 4.80 13.49 3.48
C PRO A 145 3.65 13.54 4.49
N CYS A 146 3.74 12.81 5.60
CA CYS A 146 2.72 12.83 6.66
C CYS A 146 2.57 14.22 7.32
N SER A 147 3.69 14.94 7.48
CA SER A 147 3.67 16.32 7.99
C SER A 147 2.93 17.28 7.05
N GLN A 148 3.07 17.12 5.73
CA GLN A 148 2.41 17.97 4.75
C GLN A 148 0.89 17.86 4.81
N VAL A 149 0.35 16.64 4.98
CA VAL A 149 -1.09 16.42 5.21
C VAL A 149 -1.56 17.14 6.47
N SER A 150 -0.76 17.13 7.54
CA SER A 150 -1.09 17.79 8.79
C SER A 150 -1.11 19.32 8.67
N ILE A 151 -0.16 19.89 7.92
CA ILE A 151 -0.07 21.33 7.66
C ILE A 151 -1.24 21.80 6.80
N ALA A 152 -1.57 21.03 5.76
CA ALA A 152 -2.65 21.37 4.82
C ALA A 152 -4.05 21.26 5.43
N LYS A 153 -4.22 20.54 6.55
CA LYS A 153 -5.51 20.36 7.25
C LYS A 153 -6.65 19.91 6.32
N VAL A 154 -6.34 18.99 5.41
CA VAL A 154 -7.31 18.47 4.44
C VAL A 154 -8.37 17.60 5.11
N SER A 155 -9.58 17.66 4.56
CA SER A 155 -10.73 16.87 5.02
C SER A 155 -11.04 15.70 4.10
N SER A 156 -10.51 15.73 2.87
CA SER A 156 -10.74 14.69 1.86
C SER A 156 -9.56 13.72 1.77
N LEU A 157 -9.87 12.41 1.69
CA LEU A 157 -8.87 11.38 1.41
C LEU A 157 -8.21 11.59 0.04
N GLN A 158 -8.94 12.12 -0.94
CA GLN A 158 -8.38 12.37 -2.27
C GLN A 158 -7.28 13.43 -2.22
N GLU A 159 -7.57 14.57 -1.58
CA GLU A 159 -6.59 15.65 -1.40
C GLU A 159 -5.38 15.18 -0.59
N ALA A 160 -5.61 14.38 0.46
CA ALA A 160 -4.53 13.81 1.27
C ALA A 160 -3.59 12.93 0.42
N ASN A 161 -4.14 12.08 -0.47
CA ASN A 161 -3.34 11.24 -1.37
C ASN A 161 -2.47 12.09 -2.31
N GLU A 162 -3.05 13.13 -2.92
CA GLU A 162 -2.35 14.00 -3.86
C GLU A 162 -1.19 14.77 -3.19
N ILE A 163 -1.43 15.29 -1.98
CA ILE A 163 -0.40 15.99 -1.19
C ILE A 163 0.78 15.08 -0.86
N VAL A 164 0.49 13.83 -0.48
CA VAL A 164 1.52 12.86 -0.08
C VAL A 164 2.39 12.46 -1.28
N GLU A 165 1.79 12.26 -2.45
CA GLU A 165 2.52 11.97 -3.70
C GLU A 165 3.40 13.15 -4.13
N LEU A 166 2.87 14.38 -4.04
CA LEU A 166 3.63 15.60 -4.33
C LEU A 166 4.80 15.80 -3.35
N ALA A 167 4.57 15.52 -2.07
CA ALA A 167 5.58 15.61 -1.03
C ALA A 167 6.71 14.59 -1.27
N GLU A 168 6.40 13.35 -1.65
CA GLU A 168 7.41 12.35 -1.99
C GLU A 168 8.28 12.80 -3.19
N THR A 169 7.63 13.37 -4.21
CA THR A 169 8.33 13.88 -5.40
C THR A 169 9.27 15.02 -5.03
N THR A 170 8.80 15.95 -4.19
CA THR A 170 9.60 17.08 -3.69
C THR A 170 10.79 16.60 -2.85
N GLU A 171 10.59 15.59 -2.00
CA GLU A 171 11.66 14.98 -1.20
C GLU A 171 12.76 14.37 -2.08
N LYS A 172 12.37 13.63 -3.13
CA LYS A 172 13.29 13.05 -4.11
C LYS A 172 14.07 14.14 -4.86
N GLU A 173 13.42 15.21 -5.30
CA GLU A 173 14.08 16.34 -5.97
C GLU A 173 15.12 17.02 -5.07
N ILE A 174 14.80 17.24 -3.80
CA ILE A 174 15.72 17.84 -2.82
C ILE A 174 16.95 16.94 -2.62
N GLN A 175 16.76 15.62 -2.51
CA GLN A 175 17.86 14.67 -2.38
C GLN A 175 18.79 14.72 -3.60
N VAL A 176 18.25 14.73 -4.83
CA VAL A 176 19.05 14.85 -6.06
C VAL A 176 19.86 16.15 -6.09
N ARG A 177 19.24 17.29 -5.74
CA ARG A 177 19.93 18.60 -5.69
C ARG A 177 21.08 18.65 -4.67
N ASN A 178 20.98 17.88 -3.58
CA ASN A 178 22.00 17.82 -2.54
C ASN A 178 23.18 16.89 -2.91
N VAL A 179 22.96 15.91 -3.79
CA VAL A 179 23.99 14.94 -4.22
C VAL A 179 24.72 15.38 -5.50
N ALA A 180 24.09 16.21 -6.33
CA ALA A 180 24.74 16.75 -7.53
C ALA A 180 25.98 17.60 -7.17
N PRO A 181 27.13 17.42 -7.86
CA PRO A 181 28.29 18.28 -7.66
C PRO A 181 27.92 19.71 -8.08
N GLN A 182 27.71 20.57 -7.09
CA GLN A 182 27.46 21.98 -7.31
C GLN A 182 28.64 22.57 -8.12
N PRO A 183 28.42 23.23 -9.27
CA PRO A 183 29.47 24.02 -9.87
C PRO A 183 29.91 25.07 -8.86
N LYS A 184 31.22 25.19 -8.63
CA LYS A 184 31.85 26.14 -7.69
C LYS A 184 31.57 27.59 -8.12
N SER A 185 30.34 28.06 -7.92
CA SER A 185 29.99 29.47 -7.98
C SER A 185 30.34 30.10 -6.64
N ARG A 186 31.56 30.65 -6.58
CA ARG A 186 32.00 31.55 -5.52
C ARG A 186 31.11 32.80 -5.53
N ARG A 187 30.13 32.89 -4.64
CA ARG A 187 29.77 34.18 -4.05
C ARG A 187 30.47 34.31 -2.71
N SER A 188 31.56 35.09 -2.73
CA SER A 188 32.27 35.55 -1.55
C SER A 188 31.30 36.35 -0.67
N LEU A 189 30.73 35.71 0.34
CA LEU A 189 30.23 36.41 1.52
C LEU A 189 31.40 36.51 2.50
N ARG A 190 32.19 37.59 2.35
CA ARG A 190 33.10 38.01 3.41
C ARG A 190 32.25 38.51 4.58
N ASN A 191 32.52 37.91 5.74
CA ASN A 191 32.29 38.42 7.09
C ASN A 191 30.84 38.43 7.61
N ALA A 192 30.44 37.30 8.20
CA ALA A 192 29.83 37.31 9.52
C ALA A 192 30.36 36.09 10.28
N ALA A 193 31.40 36.31 11.08
CA ALA A 193 31.89 35.33 12.01
C ALA A 193 30.80 35.04 13.04
N LEU A 194 30.26 33.82 13.03
CA LEU A 194 29.96 33.12 14.27
C LEU A 194 30.06 31.62 14.02
N VAL A 195 31.24 31.12 14.36
CA VAL A 195 31.51 29.72 14.63
C VAL A 195 30.54 29.28 15.71
N THR A 196 29.64 28.36 15.39
CA THR A 196 29.47 27.15 16.19
C THR A 196 29.23 26.00 15.23
N GLN A 197 30.16 25.04 15.27
CA GLN A 197 29.99 23.72 14.70
C GLN A 197 28.75 23.09 15.33
N ASP A 198 27.75 22.75 14.53
CA ASP A 198 27.03 21.50 14.74
C ASP A 198 26.26 21.09 13.48
N ARG A 199 26.36 19.80 13.17
CA ARG A 199 25.79 19.17 11.98
C ARG A 199 24.26 19.12 12.08
N ASN A 200 23.60 19.24 10.92
CA ASN A 200 22.16 19.05 10.63
C ASN A 200 21.32 20.33 10.49
N PHE A 201 21.31 20.87 9.26
CA PHE A 201 20.50 22.02 8.83
C PHE A 201 18.98 21.80 8.96
N LEU A 202 18.51 20.54 8.94
CA LEU A 202 17.11 20.20 9.16
C LEU A 202 16.68 20.38 10.63
N VAL A 203 17.60 20.24 11.58
CA VAL A 203 17.32 20.29 13.02
C VAL A 203 17.34 21.71 13.57
N SER A 204 17.88 22.67 12.82
CA SER A 204 17.92 24.10 13.18
C SER A 204 16.67 24.90 12.80
N HIS A 205 15.68 24.29 12.13
CA HIS A 205 14.44 24.99 11.78
C HIS A 205 13.60 25.23 13.04
N SER A 206 12.93 26.40 13.12
CA SER A 206 12.04 26.79 14.23
C SER A 206 11.00 25.72 14.62
N VAL A 207 10.58 24.88 13.66
CA VAL A 207 9.62 23.78 13.83
C VAL A 207 10.21 22.63 14.66
N TYR A 208 11.52 22.38 14.59
CA TYR A 208 12.18 21.26 15.28
C TYR A 208 12.78 21.64 16.64
N ARG A 209 12.76 22.92 17.00
CA ARG A 209 13.37 23.42 18.24
C ARG A 209 12.71 22.86 19.51
N ASN A 210 11.43 22.52 19.44
CA ASN A 210 10.66 22.02 20.57
C ASN A 210 10.87 20.52 20.84
N PHE A 211 11.32 19.74 19.85
CA PHE A 211 11.61 18.30 20.04
C PHE A 211 12.94 18.03 20.76
N ARG A 212 13.79 19.04 20.96
CA ARG A 212 15.09 18.88 21.64
C ARG A 212 14.97 18.90 23.17
N ASN A 213 13.86 19.40 23.72
CA ASN A 213 13.73 19.63 25.17
C ASN A 213 12.99 18.53 25.93
N GLU A 214 12.25 17.64 25.26
CA GLU A 214 11.49 16.58 25.97
C GLU A 214 12.36 15.37 26.35
N SER A 215 13.53 15.18 25.74
CA SER A 215 14.41 14.03 26.03
C SER A 215 15.43 14.27 27.15
N ARG A 216 15.38 15.40 27.86
CA ARG A 216 16.35 15.73 28.92
C ARG A 216 15.82 15.74 30.36
N GLU A 217 14.52 15.52 30.59
CA GLU A 217 13.97 15.53 31.96
C GLU A 217 13.83 14.16 32.63
N HIS A 218 14.09 13.04 31.96
CA HIS A 218 13.96 11.70 32.59
C HIS A 218 15.26 11.04 33.09
N TYR A 219 16.38 11.76 33.12
CA TYR A 219 17.59 11.28 33.80
C TYR A 219 18.26 12.39 34.61
N LYS A 220 17.61 12.80 35.69
CA LYS A 220 18.33 13.24 36.90
C LYS A 220 17.69 12.57 38.12
N LYS A 221 18.57 11.94 38.88
CA LYS A 221 18.34 11.32 40.19
C LYS A 221 17.64 12.27 41.16
#